data_AF-A0A352AG07-F1
#
_entry.id   AF-A0A352AG07-F1
#
_cell.length_a   1.000
_cell.length_b   1.000
_cell.length_c   1.000
_cell.angle_alpha   90.00
_cell.angle_beta   90.00
_cell.angle_gamma   90.00
#
_symmetry.space_group_name_H-M   'P 1'
#
loop_
_entity.id
_entity.type
_entity.pdbx_description
1 polymer ?
#
loop_
_entity_poly.entity_id
_entity_poly.type
_entity_poly.pdbx_seq_one_letter_code
_entity_poly.pdbx_strand_id
1 'polypeptide(L)' 'MEFTKIKAMVDRALADGKLSRDEREQIMNAVYADKKVTTEECELLRTLQEKVWKGEIQIED' A
#
# COMPACT_ATOMS: atom_id res chain seq x y z
N MET A 1 -2.21 16.23 2.43
CA MET A 1 -2.45 15.39 3.64
C MET A 1 -2.68 13.94 3.20
N GLU A 2 -2.06 13.50 2.11
CA GLU A 2 -2.33 12.19 1.50
C GLU A 2 -1.43 11.06 2.00
N PHE A 3 -0.18 11.35 2.40
CA PHE A 3 0.75 10.36 2.93
C PHE A 3 0.17 9.53 4.08
N THR A 4 -0.58 10.19 4.98
CA THR A 4 -1.22 9.55 6.13
C THR A 4 -2.32 8.57 5.71
N LYS A 5 -3.00 8.81 4.57
CA LYS A 5 -4.01 7.89 4.03
C LYS A 5 -3.34 6.64 3.43
N ILE A 6 -2.26 6.81 2.66
CA ILE A 6 -1.52 5.67 2.09
C ILE A 6 -0.97 4.81 3.22
N LYS A 7 -0.36 5.44 4.23
CA LYS A 7 0.15 4.73 5.41
C LYS A 7 -0.96 3.99 6.16
N ALA A 8 -2.13 4.60 6.33
CA ALA A 8 -3.27 3.94 6.97
C ALA A 8 -3.84 2.78 6.14
N MET A 9 -3.91 2.91 4.81
CA MET A 9 -4.33 1.82 3.93
C MET A 9 -3.34 0.65 3.98
N VAL A 10 -2.05 0.95 3.92
CA VAL A 10 -0.98 -0.05 4.04
C VAL A 10 -1.03 -0.74 5.40
N ASP A 11 -1.18 0.00 6.50
CA ASP A 11 -1.30 -0.56 7.85
C ASP A 11 -2.54 -1.44 8.00
N ARG A 12 -3.65 -1.06 7.36
CA ARG A 12 -4.89 -1.85 7.35
C ARG A 12 -4.73 -3.14 6.56
N ALA A 13 -4.14 -3.10 5.37
CA ALA A 13 -3.84 -4.30 4.57
C ALA A 13 -2.82 -5.22 5.27
N LEU A 14 -1.87 -4.63 6.01
CA LEU A 14 -0.93 -5.36 6.86
C LEU A 14 -1.63 -6.05 8.03
N ALA A 15 -2.58 -5.37 8.68
CA ALA A 15 -3.35 -5.92 9.78
C ALA A 15 -4.37 -6.98 9.34
N ASP A 16 -4.97 -6.81 8.16
CA ASP A 16 -5.91 -7.76 7.56
C ASP A 16 -5.17 -9.01 7.01
N GLY A 17 -3.86 -8.87 6.73
CA GLY A 17 -3.05 -9.92 6.11
C GLY A 17 -3.46 -10.21 4.66
N LYS A 18 -4.25 -9.31 4.08
CA LYS A 18 -4.83 -9.41 2.75
C LYS A 18 -4.78 -8.06 2.08
N LEU A 19 -4.51 -8.06 0.78
CA LEU A 19 -4.52 -6.88 -0.05
C LEU A 19 -5.47 -7.13 -1.22
N SER A 20 -6.65 -6.54 -1.17
CA SER A 20 -7.60 -6.66 -2.28
C SER A 20 -7.15 -5.84 -3.50
N ARG A 21 -7.59 -6.22 -4.70
CA ARG A 21 -7.39 -5.40 -5.91
C ARG A 21 -7.86 -3.95 -5.72
N ASP A 22 -8.98 -3.76 -5.04
CA ASP A 22 -9.54 -2.44 -4.75
C ASP A 22 -8.61 -1.62 -3.84
N GLU A 23 -8.02 -2.24 -2.81
CA GLU A 23 -7.05 -1.58 -1.92
C GLU A 23 -5.76 -1.23 -2.65
N ARG A 24 -5.25 -2.15 -3.47
CA ARG A 24 -4.12 -1.86 -4.37
C ARG A 24 -4.42 -0.67 -5.27
N GLU A 25 -5.60 -0.64 -5.87
CA GLU A 25 -6.00 0.42 -6.78
C GLU A 25 -6.16 1.75 -6.03
N GLN A 26 -6.76 1.75 -4.85
CA GLN A 26 -6.84 2.93 -3.98
C GLN A 26 -5.47 3.45 -3.57
N ILE A 27 -4.53 2.56 -3.20
CA ILE A 27 -3.15 2.93 -2.87
C ILE A 27 -2.45 3.53 -4.09
N MET A 28 -2.53 2.86 -5.25
CA MET A 28 -1.96 3.39 -6.49
C MET A 28 -2.60 4.74 -6.85
N ASN A 29 -3.91 4.87 -6.80
CA ASN A 29 -4.61 6.09 -7.15
C ASN A 29 -4.26 7.23 -6.18
N ALA A 30 -4.12 6.97 -4.88
CA ALA A 30 -3.65 7.95 -3.91
C ALA A 30 -2.21 8.41 -4.19
N VAL A 31 -1.30 7.47 -4.48
CA VAL A 31 0.10 7.77 -4.84
C VAL A 31 0.20 8.54 -6.15
N TYR A 32 -0.57 8.15 -7.17
CA TYR A 32 -0.59 8.83 -8.47
C TYR A 32 -1.33 10.17 -8.42
N ALA A 33 -2.35 10.31 -7.56
CA ALA A 33 -3.05 11.57 -7.34
C ALA A 33 -2.17 12.61 -6.67
N ASP A 34 -1.28 12.20 -5.75
CA ASP A 34 -0.34 13.11 -5.09
C ASP A 34 0.75 13.61 -6.08
N LYS A 35 0.96 12.94 -7.23
CA LYS A 35 1.98 13.24 -8.28
C LYS A 35 3.41 13.43 -7.77
N LYS A 36 3.65 13.24 -6.47
CA LYS A 36 4.94 13.23 -5.80
C LYS A 36 5.05 11.91 -5.07
N VAL A 37 5.77 10.97 -5.66
CA VAL A 37 6.23 9.81 -4.91
C VAL A 37 7.43 10.25 -4.09
N THR A 38 7.22 10.49 -2.80
CA THR A 38 8.30 10.84 -1.87
C THR A 38 9.09 9.58 -1.50
N THR A 39 10.35 9.73 -1.08
CA THR A 39 11.20 8.58 -0.69
C THR A 39 10.52 7.69 0.36
N GLU A 40 9.83 8.32 1.33
CA GLU A 40 9.09 7.64 2.39
C GLU A 40 7.93 6.79 1.87
N GLU A 41 7.24 7.22 0.80
CA GLU A 41 6.17 6.44 0.16
C GLU A 41 6.73 5.25 -0.60
N CYS A 42 7.88 5.45 -1.27
CA CYS A 42 8.58 4.41 -1.97
C CYS A 42 9.04 3.30 -1.00
N GLU A 43 9.56 3.67 0.17
CA GLU A 43 9.94 2.73 1.23
C GLU A 43 8.74 1.98 1.82
N LEU A 44 7.60 2.67 2.02
CA LEU A 44 6.35 2.06 2.47
C LEU A 44 5.80 1.06 1.46
N LEU A 45 5.73 1.43 0.18
CA LEU A 45 5.28 0.55 -0.90
C LEU A 45 6.22 -0.63 -1.11
N ARG A 46 7.52 -0.42 -0.93
CA ARG A 46 8.52 -1.49 -1.01
C ARG A 46 8.38 -2.49 0.12
N THR A 47 8.21 -2.01 1.35
CA THR A 47 7.89 -2.87 2.51
C THR A 47 6.57 -3.61 2.30
N LEU A 48 5.59 -2.87 1.77
CA LEU A 48 4.39 -3.31 1.05
C LEU A 48 4.59 -4.63 0.29
N GLN A 49 5.27 -4.46 -0.84
CA GLN A 49 5.58 -5.51 -1.80
C GLN A 49 6.38 -6.65 -1.20
N GLU A 50 7.37 -6.37 -0.35
CA GLU A 50 8.18 -7.41 0.27
C GLU A 50 7.34 -8.33 1.15
N LYS A 51 6.37 -7.79 1.89
CA LYS A 51 5.47 -8.58 2.73
C LYS A 51 4.45 -9.38 1.91
N VAL A 52 3.94 -8.80 0.83
CA VAL A 52 3.15 -9.53 -0.18
C VAL A 52 3.97 -10.68 -0.76
N TRP A 53 5.23 -10.42 -1.14
CA TRP A 53 6.12 -11.41 -1.74
C TRP A 53 6.46 -12.53 -0.76
N LYS A 54 6.67 -12.22 0.52
CA LYS A 54 6.88 -13.21 1.58
C LYS A 54 5.64 -14.05 1.87
N GLY A 55 4.47 -13.69 1.34
CA GLY A 55 3.21 -14.33 1.65
C GLY A 55 2.66 -13.98 3.03
N GLU A 56 3.19 -12.93 3.68
CA GLU A 56 2.58 -12.34 4.88
C GLU A 56 1.27 -11.63 4.55
N ILE A 57 1.12 -11.18 3.29
CA ILE A 57 -0.10 -10.57 2.77
C ILE A 57 -0.53 -11.35 1.53
N GLN A 58 -1.77 -11.85 1.52
CA GLN A 58 -2.34 -12.49 0.34
C GLN A 58 -3.05 -11.46 -0.55
N ILE A 59 -2.73 -11.45 -1.84
CA ILE A 59 -3.54 -10.69 -2.80
C ILE A 59 -4.76 -11.53 -3.14
N GLU A 60 -5.93 -11.10 -2.69
CA GLU A 60 -7.22 -11.66 -3.11
C GLU A 60 -7.86 -10.75 -4.17
N ASP A 61 -8.58 -11.38 -5.11
CA ASP A 61 -9.21 -10.71 -6.27
C ASP A 61 -10.47 -9.92 -5.86
#